data_AF-A0A3N7HNE8-F1
#
_entry.id   AF-A0A3N7HNE8-F1
#
_cell.length_a   1.000
_cell.length_b   1.000
_cell.length_c   1.000
_cell.angle_alpha   90.00
_cell.angle_beta   90.00
_cell.angle_gamma   90.00
#
_symmetry.space_group_name_H-M   'P 1'
#
loop_
_entity.id
_entity.type
_entity.pdbx_description
1 polymer ?
#
loop_
_entity_poly.entity_id
_entity_poly.type
_entity_poly.pdbx_seq_one_letter_code
_entity_poly.pdbx_strand_id
1 'polypeptide(L)'
;MKVLLNKAIALLLLGILAACERYADDYKDYLNNQEIVYPGLARNVRYYAGDLRTMLVWNPSPDPNIDHYIVRWNNGINSMEVEATTHDPGDSISVVIPDLNEYVYSFTITAYDTEGNTSVGQELNNVRVYGSTYRSLLLNRGYNVSHLYDELENGDIILHFNRRDTLSAGTEIVYTDNSNQERTVELLADTNDVLLPDFKFGSAVRYRTGYIPEWGAIDTFFAESYDELPTIYRSVLADKSLFQPMNLPGDIGSAWGWEMPYLWDGVSDVDFGFHTADQDYPLSFTIDMGQSATLTRMKLWQRISGLYNYGNPKRFEVYGSNTPPGEDGNWAAWTLLGTFTSTKPSGTDRGIVTDEDRIFAEAGENFTFPAGIPEVRYIRFKILEPWGDGGTRYFHAQEISLYRQQR
;
A
#
# COMPACT_ATOMS: atom_id res chain seq x y z
N MET A 1 -82.38 72.03 -21.17
CA MET A 1 -81.03 71.43 -21.09
C MET A 1 -80.81 70.55 -19.87
N LYS A 2 -80.60 71.06 -18.63
CA LYS A 2 -80.15 70.24 -17.47
C LYS A 2 -80.85 68.88 -17.27
N VAL A 3 -82.19 68.82 -17.39
CA VAL A 3 -82.95 67.56 -17.22
C VAL A 3 -82.62 66.50 -18.28
N LEU A 4 -82.32 66.88 -19.53
CA LEU A 4 -81.90 65.95 -20.58
C LEU A 4 -80.48 65.43 -20.33
N LEU A 5 -79.57 66.29 -19.87
CA LEU A 5 -78.20 65.91 -19.52
C LEU A 5 -78.19 64.88 -18.37
N ASN A 6 -78.98 65.10 -17.32
CA ASN A 6 -79.09 64.16 -16.20
C ASN A 6 -79.69 62.80 -16.65
N LYS A 7 -80.65 62.79 -17.59
CA LYS A 7 -81.17 61.53 -18.15
C LYS A 7 -80.14 60.80 -19.01
N ALA A 8 -79.33 61.53 -19.80
CA ALA A 8 -78.24 60.93 -20.58
C ALA A 8 -77.16 60.34 -19.67
N ILE A 9 -76.76 61.05 -18.60
CA ILE A 9 -75.79 60.58 -17.60
C ILE A 9 -76.33 59.34 -16.86
N ALA A 10 -77.62 59.30 -16.52
CA ALA A 10 -78.25 58.14 -15.89
C ALA A 10 -78.28 56.91 -16.81
N LEU A 11 -78.58 57.07 -18.11
CA LEU A 11 -78.47 55.96 -19.07
C LEU A 11 -77.02 55.49 -19.24
N LEU A 12 -76.05 56.41 -19.28
CA LEU A 12 -74.64 56.08 -19.42
C LEU A 12 -74.13 55.27 -18.21
N LEU A 13 -74.54 55.64 -16.99
CA LEU A 13 -74.23 54.91 -15.76
C LEU A 13 -74.90 53.53 -15.70
N LEU A 14 -76.14 53.37 -16.18
CA LEU A 14 -76.76 52.05 -16.32
C LEU A 14 -76.01 51.18 -17.34
N GLY A 15 -75.56 51.75 -18.46
CA GLY A 15 -74.77 51.03 -19.47
C GLY A 15 -73.43 50.52 -18.93
N ILE A 16 -72.76 51.29 -18.09
CA ILE A 16 -71.48 50.91 -17.45
C ILE A 16 -71.68 49.73 -16.48
N LEU A 17 -72.82 49.63 -15.79
CA LEU A 17 -73.13 48.49 -14.92
C LEU A 17 -73.50 47.22 -15.69
N ALA A 18 -74.04 47.34 -16.91
CA ALA A 18 -74.34 46.20 -17.79
C ALA A 18 -73.11 45.68 -18.56
N ALA A 19 -72.06 46.49 -18.70
CA ALA A 19 -70.82 46.12 -19.39
C ALA A 19 -69.80 45.39 -18.49
N CYS A 20 -70.25 44.77 -17.39
CA CYS A 20 -69.40 44.12 -16.39
C CYS A 20 -69.77 42.64 -16.16
N GLU A 21 -70.23 41.95 -17.20
CA GLU A 21 -70.08 40.49 -17.24
C GLU A 21 -68.57 40.18 -17.28
N ARG A 22 -68.14 39.36 -16.32
CA ARG A 22 -66.73 39.01 -16.13
C ARG A 22 -66.35 37.91 -17.12
N TYR A 23 -65.39 38.20 -18.00
CA TYR A 23 -64.61 37.21 -18.75
C TYR A 23 -63.69 36.37 -17.84
N ALA A 24 -64.23 35.84 -16.74
CA ALA A 24 -63.47 35.18 -15.66
C ALA A 24 -63.52 33.65 -15.73
N ASP A 25 -64.37 33.08 -16.60
CA ASP A 25 -64.59 31.64 -16.73
C ASP A 25 -64.38 31.13 -18.17
N ASP A 26 -64.25 32.00 -19.17
CA ASP A 26 -64.04 31.66 -20.59
C ASP A 26 -62.88 30.69 -20.84
N TYR A 27 -61.86 30.69 -19.97
CA TYR A 27 -60.73 29.75 -20.07
C TYR A 27 -61.15 28.29 -19.87
N LYS A 28 -62.29 28.02 -19.20
CA LYS A 28 -62.81 26.67 -18.93
C LYS A 28 -63.42 26.02 -20.17
N ASP A 29 -63.96 26.80 -21.10
CA ASP A 29 -64.45 26.30 -22.38
C ASP A 29 -63.30 25.78 -23.26
N TYR A 30 -62.10 26.38 -23.16
CA TYR A 30 -60.87 25.85 -23.77
C TYR A 30 -60.34 24.56 -23.09
N LEU A 31 -60.90 24.18 -21.93
CA LEU A 31 -60.56 22.98 -21.16
C LEU A 31 -61.71 21.95 -21.09
N ASN A 32 -62.75 22.09 -21.91
CA ASN A 32 -63.96 21.25 -21.88
C ASN A 32 -64.64 21.16 -20.48
N ASN A 33 -64.53 22.20 -19.65
CA ASN A 33 -64.94 22.20 -18.23
C ASN A 33 -64.28 21.12 -17.35
N GLN A 34 -63.07 20.66 -17.70
CA GLN A 34 -62.23 19.82 -16.85
C GLN A 34 -61.05 20.63 -16.29
N GLU A 35 -60.85 20.59 -14.97
CA GLU A 35 -59.68 21.17 -14.33
C GLU A 35 -58.50 20.19 -14.45
N ILE A 36 -57.38 20.63 -15.02
CA ILE A 36 -56.19 19.78 -15.16
C ILE A 36 -55.47 19.76 -13.81
N VAL A 37 -55.65 18.68 -13.06
CA VAL A 37 -54.94 18.42 -11.81
C VAL A 37 -53.46 18.12 -12.10
N TYR A 38 -52.57 18.72 -11.34
CA TYR A 38 -51.13 18.48 -11.40
C TYR A 38 -50.61 18.06 -10.02
N PRO A 39 -50.28 16.77 -9.82
CA PRO A 39 -49.64 16.30 -8.60
C PRO A 39 -48.34 17.05 -8.30
N GLY A 40 -48.04 17.19 -7.01
CA GLY A 40 -46.91 17.99 -6.55
C GLY A 40 -45.53 17.45 -6.98
N LEU A 41 -44.60 18.37 -7.21
CA LEU A 41 -43.28 18.07 -7.76
C LEU A 41 -42.34 17.43 -6.73
N ALA A 42 -41.57 16.42 -7.17
CA ALA A 42 -40.34 15.98 -6.49
C ALA A 42 -39.35 17.16 -6.35
N ARG A 43 -38.49 17.13 -5.31
CA ARG A 43 -37.58 18.25 -4.97
C ARG A 43 -36.17 17.77 -4.65
N ASN A 44 -35.19 18.68 -4.79
CA ASN A 44 -33.78 18.46 -4.47
C ASN A 44 -33.23 17.14 -5.08
N VAL A 45 -33.64 16.88 -6.32
CA VAL A 45 -33.28 15.68 -7.08
C VAL A 45 -31.75 15.67 -7.27
N ARG A 46 -31.12 14.56 -6.88
CA ARG A 46 -29.67 14.36 -6.88
C ARG A 46 -29.36 12.92 -7.26
N TYR A 47 -28.10 12.66 -7.63
CA TYR A 47 -27.62 11.31 -7.89
C TYR A 47 -26.35 11.01 -7.11
N TYR A 48 -26.02 9.72 -7.07
CA TYR A 48 -24.74 9.19 -6.64
C TYR A 48 -24.27 8.18 -7.70
N ALA A 49 -23.05 8.37 -8.22
CA ALA A 49 -22.47 7.53 -9.27
C ALA A 49 -22.19 6.10 -8.80
N GLY A 50 -22.24 5.13 -9.72
CA GLY A 50 -21.95 3.72 -9.46
C GLY A 50 -21.35 2.99 -10.66
N ASP A 51 -21.08 1.69 -10.49
CA ASP A 51 -20.56 0.78 -11.53
C ASP A 51 -21.70 0.18 -12.34
N LEU A 52 -21.83 0.62 -13.60
CA LEU A 52 -22.93 0.28 -14.51
C LEU A 52 -24.33 0.54 -13.92
N ARG A 53 -24.42 1.48 -12.96
CA ARG A 53 -25.63 1.87 -12.24
C ARG A 53 -25.53 3.28 -11.66
N THR A 54 -26.65 3.82 -11.19
CA THR A 54 -26.66 5.06 -10.39
C THR A 54 -27.79 5.03 -9.35
N MET A 55 -27.57 5.66 -8.19
CA MET A 55 -28.64 5.90 -7.22
C MET A 55 -29.19 7.32 -7.39
N LEU A 56 -30.48 7.44 -7.73
CA LEU A 56 -31.22 8.71 -7.73
C LEU A 56 -31.91 8.90 -6.39
N VAL A 57 -31.92 10.14 -5.88
CA VAL A 57 -32.55 10.48 -4.60
C VAL A 57 -33.26 11.84 -4.70
N TRP A 58 -34.47 11.95 -4.14
CA TRP A 58 -35.25 13.19 -4.09
C TRP A 58 -36.02 13.31 -2.77
N ASN A 59 -36.37 14.55 -2.39
CA ASN A 59 -37.41 14.78 -1.39
C ASN A 59 -38.79 14.70 -2.09
N PRO A 60 -39.82 14.12 -1.45
CA PRO A 60 -41.16 14.06 -2.02
C PRO A 60 -41.89 15.42 -1.93
N SER A 61 -43.07 15.47 -2.52
CA SER A 61 -44.03 16.57 -2.33
C SER A 61 -44.91 16.31 -1.08
N PRO A 62 -45.38 17.35 -0.35
CA PRO A 62 -46.39 17.21 0.72
C PRO A 62 -47.80 16.93 0.19
N ASP A 63 -47.91 16.30 -0.99
CA ASP A 63 -49.14 15.95 -1.67
C ASP A 63 -49.45 14.48 -1.40
N PRO A 64 -50.49 14.17 -0.61
CA PRO A 64 -50.80 12.80 -0.17
C PRO A 64 -51.53 11.97 -1.23
N ASN A 65 -51.82 12.53 -2.41
CA ASN A 65 -52.52 11.81 -3.49
C ASN A 65 -51.55 11.11 -4.44
N ILE A 66 -50.25 11.46 -4.39
CA ILE A 66 -49.18 10.82 -5.17
C ILE A 66 -49.09 9.35 -4.76
N ASP A 67 -49.17 8.45 -5.74
CA ASP A 67 -49.11 7.00 -5.56
C ASP A 67 -47.70 6.47 -5.84
N HIS A 68 -47.11 6.93 -6.95
CA HIS A 68 -45.78 6.53 -7.39
C HIS A 68 -45.09 7.62 -8.22
N TYR A 69 -43.81 7.40 -8.49
CA TYR A 69 -42.99 8.17 -9.42
C TYR A 69 -42.59 7.27 -10.59
N ILE A 70 -42.62 7.78 -11.81
CA ILE A 70 -41.96 7.14 -12.95
C ILE A 70 -40.68 7.92 -13.28
N VAL A 71 -39.55 7.27 -13.04
CA VAL A 71 -38.23 7.69 -13.49
C VAL A 71 -38.07 7.29 -14.96
N ARG A 72 -37.62 8.19 -15.82
CA ARG A 72 -37.39 7.96 -17.26
C ARG A 72 -36.01 8.41 -17.68
N TRP A 73 -35.40 7.68 -18.62
CA TRP A 73 -34.12 8.03 -19.25
C TRP A 73 -34.10 7.63 -20.72
N ASN A 74 -32.99 7.88 -21.42
CA ASN A 74 -32.80 7.55 -22.83
C ASN A 74 -33.95 8.12 -23.71
N ASN A 75 -34.20 9.44 -23.60
CA ASN A 75 -35.30 10.14 -24.27
C ASN A 75 -36.70 9.57 -23.97
N GLY A 76 -36.90 8.95 -22.80
CA GLY A 76 -38.17 8.36 -22.39
C GLY A 76 -38.42 6.94 -22.90
N ILE A 77 -37.46 6.33 -23.61
CA ILE A 77 -37.54 4.95 -24.09
C ILE A 77 -37.46 3.95 -22.93
N ASN A 78 -36.70 4.29 -21.89
CA ASN A 78 -36.52 3.46 -20.69
C ASN A 78 -37.15 4.13 -19.48
N SER A 79 -37.76 3.33 -18.61
CA SER A 79 -38.44 3.81 -17.41
C SER A 79 -38.42 2.81 -16.27
N MET A 80 -38.47 3.30 -15.03
CA MET A 80 -38.65 2.52 -13.82
C MET A 80 -39.69 3.20 -12.92
N GLU A 81 -40.60 2.42 -12.37
CA GLU A 81 -41.62 2.84 -11.41
C GLU A 81 -41.07 2.73 -9.98
N VAL A 82 -41.43 3.69 -9.11
CA VAL A 82 -40.96 3.79 -7.73
C VAL A 82 -42.11 4.24 -6.84
N GLU A 83 -42.51 3.41 -5.88
CA GLU A 83 -43.60 3.71 -4.92
C GLU A 83 -43.33 5.01 -4.13
N ALA A 84 -44.38 5.80 -3.86
CA ALA A 84 -44.28 6.99 -3.04
C ALA A 84 -44.29 6.64 -1.54
N THR A 85 -43.18 6.10 -1.04
CA THR A 85 -43.06 5.56 0.33
C THR A 85 -43.22 6.60 1.46
N THR A 86 -43.20 7.89 1.15
CA THR A 86 -43.42 9.01 2.09
C THR A 86 -43.79 10.29 1.35
N HIS A 87 -44.52 11.18 2.04
CA HIS A 87 -44.90 12.51 1.58
C HIS A 87 -44.31 13.64 2.45
N ASP A 88 -43.46 13.34 3.44
CA ASP A 88 -42.79 14.40 4.21
C ASP A 88 -41.66 15.02 3.37
N PRO A 89 -41.68 16.33 3.06
CA PRO A 89 -40.62 16.96 2.26
C PRO A 89 -39.24 16.99 2.96
N GLY A 90 -39.16 16.64 4.24
CA GLY A 90 -37.92 16.39 4.96
C GLY A 90 -37.30 15.00 4.68
N ASP A 91 -38.13 14.00 4.36
CA ASP A 91 -37.67 12.64 4.02
C ASP A 91 -37.04 12.59 2.62
N SER A 92 -36.35 11.50 2.30
CA SER A 92 -35.85 11.23 0.95
C SER A 92 -36.28 9.86 0.44
N ILE A 93 -36.79 9.83 -0.80
CA ILE A 93 -37.03 8.61 -1.57
C ILE A 93 -35.79 8.37 -2.46
N SER A 94 -35.38 7.12 -2.60
CA SER A 94 -34.19 6.72 -3.35
C SER A 94 -34.41 5.46 -4.17
N VAL A 95 -33.88 5.41 -5.39
CA VAL A 95 -33.87 4.20 -6.24
C VAL A 95 -32.49 4.00 -6.86
N VAL A 96 -32.04 2.75 -6.99
CA VAL A 96 -30.89 2.38 -7.82
C VAL A 96 -31.39 1.94 -9.19
N ILE A 97 -30.92 2.59 -10.25
CA ILE A 97 -31.16 2.18 -11.63
C ILE A 97 -29.99 1.28 -12.07
N PRO A 98 -30.20 -0.04 -12.27
CA PRO A 98 -29.17 -0.99 -12.67
C PRO A 98 -29.00 -1.04 -14.19
N ASP A 99 -28.05 -1.88 -14.64
CA ASP A 99 -27.86 -2.30 -16.04
C ASP A 99 -27.71 -1.13 -17.04
N LEU A 100 -27.07 -0.04 -16.58
CA LEU A 100 -26.71 1.12 -17.38
C LEU A 100 -25.34 0.94 -18.01
N ASN A 101 -25.11 1.58 -19.17
CA ASN A 101 -23.77 1.65 -19.76
C ASN A 101 -22.96 2.76 -19.08
N GLU A 102 -21.64 2.66 -19.14
CA GLU A 102 -20.74 3.77 -18.74
C GLU A 102 -20.96 4.98 -19.67
N TYR A 103 -21.68 5.98 -19.16
CA TYR A 103 -22.12 7.14 -19.96
C TYR A 103 -22.60 8.29 -19.06
N VAL A 104 -22.96 9.42 -19.69
CA VAL A 104 -23.58 10.57 -19.02
C VAL A 104 -25.05 10.67 -19.43
N TYR A 105 -25.95 10.47 -18.47
CA TYR A 105 -27.39 10.42 -18.66
C TYR A 105 -28.10 11.72 -18.24
N SER A 106 -29.32 11.90 -18.76
CA SER A 106 -30.37 12.69 -18.15
C SER A 106 -31.50 11.78 -17.68
N PHE A 107 -32.15 12.15 -16.58
CA PHE A 107 -33.27 11.43 -15.98
C PHE A 107 -34.42 12.40 -15.69
N THR A 108 -35.63 12.06 -16.14
CA THR A 108 -36.88 12.75 -15.77
C THR A 108 -37.53 11.99 -14.62
N ILE A 109 -37.91 12.68 -13.54
CA ILE A 109 -38.78 12.12 -12.49
C ILE A 109 -40.16 12.79 -12.58
N THR A 110 -41.19 11.99 -12.82
CA THR A 110 -42.60 12.45 -12.88
C THR A 110 -43.39 11.77 -11.78
N ALA A 111 -44.09 12.54 -10.94
CA ALA A 111 -45.02 12.00 -9.95
C ALA A 111 -46.39 11.71 -10.59
N TYR A 112 -47.05 10.65 -10.14
CA TYR A 112 -48.37 10.21 -10.56
C TYR A 112 -49.28 10.12 -9.34
N ASP A 113 -50.53 10.57 -9.45
CA ASP A 113 -51.54 10.35 -8.41
C ASP A 113 -52.39 9.09 -8.66
N THR A 114 -53.18 8.72 -7.66
CA THR A 114 -54.12 7.58 -7.72
C THR A 114 -55.21 7.69 -8.81
N GLU A 115 -55.41 8.87 -9.42
CA GLU A 115 -56.33 9.08 -10.55
C GLU A 115 -55.61 9.03 -11.92
N GLY A 116 -54.28 9.00 -11.94
CA GLY A 116 -53.44 8.94 -13.13
C GLY A 116 -53.02 10.31 -13.68
N ASN A 117 -53.27 11.40 -12.96
CA ASN A 117 -52.73 12.72 -13.32
C ASN A 117 -51.21 12.74 -13.13
N THR A 118 -50.51 13.66 -13.80
CA THR A 118 -49.04 13.66 -13.84
C THR A 118 -48.43 15.01 -13.51
N SER A 119 -47.37 15.02 -12.71
CA SER A 119 -46.63 16.23 -12.37
C SER A 119 -45.86 16.78 -13.58
N VAL A 120 -45.43 18.04 -13.52
CA VAL A 120 -44.37 18.51 -14.41
C VAL A 120 -43.09 17.72 -14.10
N GLY A 121 -42.50 17.08 -15.12
CA GLY A 121 -41.29 16.26 -14.94
C GLY A 121 -40.11 17.07 -14.38
N GLN A 122 -39.38 16.49 -13.44
CA GLN A 122 -38.16 17.07 -12.87
C GLN A 122 -36.93 16.46 -13.55
N GLU A 123 -36.19 17.28 -14.27
CA GLU A 123 -35.00 16.88 -15.04
C GLU A 123 -33.73 16.93 -14.20
N LEU A 124 -33.07 15.78 -14.00
CA LEU A 124 -31.71 15.68 -13.50
C LEU A 124 -30.75 15.39 -14.66
N ASN A 125 -29.86 16.35 -14.93
CA ASN A 125 -28.91 16.29 -16.04
C ASN A 125 -27.47 16.03 -15.55
N ASN A 126 -26.64 15.49 -16.44
CA ASN A 126 -25.24 15.14 -16.18
C ASN A 126 -25.06 14.05 -15.11
N VAL A 127 -25.96 13.06 -15.07
CA VAL A 127 -25.86 11.88 -14.20
C VAL A 127 -24.80 10.94 -14.75
N ARG A 128 -23.70 10.77 -14.03
CA ARG A 128 -22.58 9.92 -14.47
C ARG A 128 -22.75 8.49 -14.00
N VAL A 129 -22.60 7.56 -14.94
CA VAL A 129 -22.41 6.13 -14.69
C VAL A 129 -20.99 5.77 -15.11
N TYR A 130 -20.26 5.09 -14.23
CA TYR A 130 -18.88 4.70 -14.45
C TYR A 130 -18.80 3.19 -14.73
N GLY A 131 -17.68 2.71 -15.26
CA GLY A 131 -17.53 1.32 -15.70
C GLY A 131 -16.09 0.93 -15.99
N SER A 132 -15.90 0.12 -17.03
CA SER A 132 -14.59 -0.44 -17.40
C SER A 132 -13.59 0.61 -17.92
N THR A 133 -14.06 1.68 -18.58
CA THR A 133 -13.18 2.77 -19.04
C THR A 133 -12.55 3.48 -17.84
N TYR A 134 -13.35 3.86 -16.84
CA TYR A 134 -12.83 4.41 -15.58
C TYR A 134 -11.92 3.41 -14.86
N ARG A 135 -12.33 2.14 -14.75
CA ARG A 135 -11.54 1.08 -14.11
C ARG A 135 -10.16 0.89 -14.73
N SER A 136 -10.06 0.96 -16.06
CA SER A 136 -8.79 0.84 -16.81
C SER A 136 -7.80 1.99 -16.61
N LEU A 137 -8.25 3.11 -16.01
CA LEU A 137 -7.42 4.27 -15.69
C LEU A 137 -6.87 4.24 -14.25
N LEU A 138 -7.30 3.26 -13.44
CA LEU A 138 -6.90 3.17 -12.04
C LEU A 138 -5.52 2.54 -11.89
N LEU A 139 -4.66 3.22 -11.12
CA LEU A 139 -3.32 2.77 -10.77
C LEU A 139 -3.29 2.35 -9.30
N ASN A 140 -2.37 1.47 -8.95
CA ASN A 140 -2.22 1.01 -7.58
C ASN A 140 -1.40 2.01 -6.73
N ARG A 141 -1.80 2.18 -5.47
CA ARG A 141 -1.14 3.02 -4.48
C ARG A 141 0.29 2.54 -4.26
N GLY A 142 1.27 3.32 -4.69
CA GLY A 142 2.68 2.95 -4.58
C GLY A 142 3.14 2.75 -3.13
N TYR A 143 3.98 1.76 -2.90
CA TYR A 143 4.61 1.47 -1.61
C TYR A 143 5.83 2.36 -1.31
N ASN A 144 6.27 2.43 -0.05
CA ASN A 144 7.47 3.17 0.33
C ASN A 144 8.74 2.43 -0.14
N VAL A 145 9.38 2.91 -1.20
CA VAL A 145 10.55 2.25 -1.82
C VAL A 145 11.84 2.33 -0.99
N SER A 146 11.94 3.27 -0.04
CA SER A 146 13.14 3.42 0.81
C SER A 146 13.05 2.71 2.16
N HIS A 147 11.84 2.41 2.61
CA HIS A 147 11.55 1.66 3.84
C HIS A 147 10.22 0.93 3.65
N LEU A 148 10.27 -0.25 3.06
CA LEU A 148 9.08 -1.02 2.64
C LEU A 148 8.35 -1.67 3.83
N TYR A 149 9.10 -2.13 4.82
CA TYR A 149 8.54 -2.87 5.95
C TYR A 149 9.41 -2.77 7.22
N ASP A 150 8.78 -3.02 8.36
CA ASP A 150 9.41 -3.35 9.66
C ASP A 150 9.04 -4.77 10.09
N GLU A 151 9.97 -5.49 10.73
CA GLU A 151 9.74 -6.78 11.37
C GLU A 151 9.55 -6.59 12.89
N LEU A 152 8.46 -7.11 13.44
CA LEU A 152 8.17 -7.09 14.88
C LEU A 152 8.79 -8.31 15.59
N GLU A 153 8.99 -8.23 16.92
CA GLU A 153 9.65 -9.28 17.71
C GLU A 153 8.95 -10.66 17.63
N ASN A 154 7.64 -10.68 17.39
CA ASN A 154 6.86 -11.91 17.20
C ASN A 154 6.97 -12.50 15.78
N GLY A 155 7.53 -11.77 14.82
CA GLY A 155 7.63 -12.15 13.41
C GLY A 155 6.54 -11.59 12.49
N ASP A 156 5.61 -10.78 13.02
CA ASP A 156 4.66 -10.04 12.19
C ASP A 156 5.37 -8.93 11.40
N ILE A 157 4.80 -8.55 10.26
CA ILE A 157 5.33 -7.49 9.39
C ILE A 157 4.41 -6.27 9.40
N ILE A 158 4.96 -5.07 9.56
CA ILE A 158 4.27 -3.82 9.19
C ILE A 158 4.74 -3.45 7.78
N LEU A 159 3.81 -3.23 6.84
CA LEU A 159 4.09 -2.67 5.53
C LEU A 159 3.86 -1.17 5.51
N HIS A 160 4.72 -0.43 4.80
CA HIS A 160 4.63 1.01 4.64
C HIS A 160 4.29 1.40 3.18
N PHE A 161 3.21 2.14 3.01
CA PHE A 161 2.78 2.69 1.73
C PHE A 161 2.99 4.21 1.67
N ASN A 162 3.11 4.75 0.47
CA ASN A 162 3.06 6.20 0.29
C ASN A 162 1.66 6.73 0.67
N ARG A 163 1.55 8.03 0.92
CA ARG A 163 0.27 8.70 1.12
C ARG A 163 -0.71 8.37 -0.03
N ARG A 164 -1.99 8.14 0.28
CA ARG A 164 -3.02 7.88 -0.74
C ARG A 164 -3.07 8.97 -1.81
N ASP A 165 -3.54 8.58 -2.98
CA ASP A 165 -4.01 9.51 -3.99
C ASP A 165 -5.45 9.99 -3.68
N THR A 166 -5.87 11.03 -4.39
CA THR A 166 -7.21 11.64 -4.34
C THR A 166 -8.28 10.60 -4.69
N LEU A 167 -9.38 10.57 -3.92
CA LEU A 167 -10.49 9.61 -4.07
C LEU A 167 -10.13 8.11 -3.91
N SER A 168 -8.90 7.75 -3.53
CA SER A 168 -8.59 6.38 -3.11
C SER A 168 -9.36 6.03 -1.83
N ALA A 169 -10.07 4.91 -1.87
CA ALA A 169 -10.95 4.41 -0.82
C ALA A 169 -10.26 3.41 0.14
N GLY A 170 -9.21 2.74 -0.33
CA GLY A 170 -8.42 1.78 0.44
C GLY A 170 -7.51 0.94 -0.48
N THR A 171 -6.62 0.14 0.09
CA THR A 171 -5.80 -0.83 -0.68
C THR A 171 -6.00 -2.22 -0.10
N GLU A 172 -6.51 -3.14 -0.91
CA GLU A 172 -6.64 -4.56 -0.59
C GLU A 172 -5.28 -5.24 -0.79
N ILE A 173 -4.78 -5.93 0.23
CA ILE A 173 -3.46 -6.57 0.26
C ILE A 173 -3.64 -8.05 0.59
N VAL A 174 -3.02 -8.90 -0.21
CA VAL A 174 -3.15 -10.35 -0.20
C VAL A 174 -1.78 -11.00 -0.01
N TYR A 175 -1.64 -11.82 1.03
CA TYR A 175 -0.38 -12.46 1.42
C TYR A 175 -0.61 -13.92 1.86
N THR A 176 0.47 -14.68 2.05
CA THR A 176 0.40 -16.04 2.62
C THR A 176 0.87 -16.04 4.08
N ASP A 177 0.11 -16.68 4.97
CA ASP A 177 0.52 -16.87 6.36
C ASP A 177 1.39 -18.12 6.60
N ASN A 178 1.95 -18.25 7.80
CA ASN A 178 2.78 -19.38 8.21
C ASN A 178 2.03 -20.73 8.26
N SER A 179 0.68 -20.72 8.23
CA SER A 179 -0.15 -21.91 8.03
C SER A 179 -0.33 -22.28 6.55
N ASN A 180 0.20 -21.47 5.63
CA ASN A 180 0.02 -21.55 4.17
C ASN A 180 -1.41 -21.22 3.70
N GLN A 181 -2.15 -20.43 4.47
CA GLN A 181 -3.44 -19.88 4.07
C GLN A 181 -3.25 -18.49 3.44
N GLU A 182 -3.96 -18.22 2.34
CA GLU A 182 -4.04 -16.87 1.77
C GLU A 182 -4.89 -15.97 2.69
N ARG A 183 -4.37 -14.78 2.98
CA ARG A 183 -4.96 -13.76 3.86
C ARG A 183 -5.15 -12.46 3.09
N THR A 184 -6.30 -11.83 3.28
CA THR A 184 -6.58 -10.48 2.79
C THR A 184 -6.66 -9.53 3.98
N VAL A 185 -5.98 -8.39 3.90
CA VAL A 185 -6.13 -7.24 4.81
C VAL A 185 -6.35 -5.96 4.02
N GLU A 186 -6.95 -4.95 4.68
CA GLU A 186 -7.19 -3.64 4.09
C GLU A 186 -6.28 -2.59 4.72
N LEU A 187 -5.51 -1.90 3.89
CA LEU A 187 -4.89 -0.63 4.25
C LEU A 187 -5.93 0.49 4.04
N LEU A 188 -6.41 1.08 5.14
CA LEU A 188 -7.39 2.16 5.09
C LEU A 188 -6.82 3.39 4.38
N ALA A 189 -7.67 4.11 3.65
CA ALA A 189 -7.25 5.23 2.79
C ALA A 189 -6.44 6.33 3.50
N ASP A 190 -6.82 6.71 4.73
CA ASP A 190 -6.12 7.74 5.51
C ASP A 190 -4.98 7.21 6.40
N THR A 191 -4.68 5.90 6.33
CA THR A 191 -3.49 5.28 6.92
C THR A 191 -2.41 5.00 5.87
N ASN A 192 -1.14 4.96 6.28
CA ASN A 192 -0.02 4.55 5.42
C ASN A 192 0.50 3.14 5.75
N ASP A 193 0.17 2.63 6.93
CA ASP A 193 0.82 1.47 7.52
C ASP A 193 -0.22 0.36 7.81
N VAL A 194 0.15 -0.90 7.58
CA VAL A 194 -0.75 -2.05 7.77
C VAL A 194 0.03 -3.26 8.28
N LEU A 195 -0.55 -3.98 9.23
CA LEU A 195 0.02 -5.19 9.82
C LEU A 195 -0.34 -6.43 8.97
N LEU A 196 0.64 -7.30 8.72
CA LEU A 196 0.46 -8.66 8.23
C LEU A 196 0.79 -9.65 9.36
N PRO A 197 -0.20 -10.09 10.16
CA PRO A 197 0.00 -11.14 11.16
C PRO A 197 0.44 -12.46 10.54
N ASP A 198 1.31 -13.19 11.25
CA ASP A 198 1.79 -14.53 10.89
C ASP A 198 2.37 -14.60 9.46
N PHE A 199 2.96 -13.52 8.93
CA PHE A 199 3.45 -13.47 7.54
C PHE A 199 4.49 -14.57 7.24
N LYS A 200 4.28 -15.29 6.13
CA LYS A 200 5.26 -16.24 5.61
C LYS A 200 6.29 -15.53 4.73
N PHE A 201 7.46 -15.28 5.31
CA PHE A 201 8.65 -14.79 4.59
C PHE A 201 8.93 -15.57 3.31
N GLY A 202 9.49 -14.88 2.30
CA GLY A 202 9.74 -15.46 0.98
C GLY A 202 8.50 -15.69 0.12
N SER A 203 7.27 -15.51 0.64
CA SER A 203 6.05 -15.55 -0.16
C SER A 203 5.78 -14.21 -0.86
N ALA A 204 4.99 -14.24 -1.93
CA ALA A 204 4.56 -13.06 -2.65
C ALA A 204 3.47 -12.30 -1.86
N VAL A 205 3.59 -10.97 -1.84
CA VAL A 205 2.53 -10.07 -1.33
C VAL A 205 2.00 -9.26 -2.50
N ARG A 206 0.71 -9.43 -2.80
CA ARG A 206 0.01 -8.81 -3.93
C ARG A 206 -0.95 -7.76 -3.42
N TYR A 207 -1.12 -6.64 -4.11
CA TYR A 207 -2.04 -5.59 -3.68
C TYR A 207 -2.78 -4.91 -4.83
N ARG A 208 -4.00 -4.42 -4.58
CA ARG A 208 -4.75 -3.56 -5.51
C ARG A 208 -5.52 -2.47 -4.79
N THR A 209 -5.67 -1.32 -5.42
CA THR A 209 -6.24 -0.11 -4.79
C THR A 209 -7.65 0.16 -5.29
N GLY A 210 -8.55 0.43 -4.33
CA GLY A 210 -9.92 0.88 -4.57
C GLY A 210 -10.01 2.39 -4.63
N TYR A 211 -10.90 2.90 -5.49
CA TYR A 211 -11.21 4.30 -5.69
C TYR A 211 -12.72 4.52 -5.79
N ILE A 212 -13.20 5.67 -5.30
CA ILE A 212 -14.55 6.17 -5.64
C ILE A 212 -14.45 7.12 -6.84
N PRO A 213 -15.33 7.05 -7.84
CA PRO A 213 -15.23 7.89 -9.05
C PRO A 213 -15.45 9.38 -8.78
N GLU A 214 -16.24 9.70 -7.77
CA GLU A 214 -16.49 11.05 -7.25
C GLU A 214 -17.02 10.97 -5.82
N TRP A 215 -17.00 12.10 -5.08
CA TRP A 215 -17.43 12.14 -3.68
C TRP A 215 -18.90 11.75 -3.51
N GLY A 216 -19.13 10.70 -2.71
CA GLY A 216 -20.48 10.17 -2.44
C GLY A 216 -20.94 9.08 -3.39
N ALA A 217 -20.12 8.66 -4.37
CA ALA A 217 -20.42 7.50 -5.21
C ALA A 217 -20.72 6.24 -4.36
N ILE A 218 -21.65 5.41 -4.83
CA ILE A 218 -22.13 4.21 -4.14
C ILE A 218 -21.25 2.97 -4.34
N ASP A 219 -20.29 3.02 -5.26
CA ASP A 219 -19.41 1.91 -5.62
C ASP A 219 -17.93 2.28 -5.52
N THR A 220 -17.12 1.30 -5.11
CA THR A 220 -15.65 1.38 -5.14
C THR A 220 -15.11 0.54 -6.30
N PHE A 221 -14.34 1.18 -7.16
CA PHE A 221 -13.67 0.56 -8.30
C PHE A 221 -12.25 0.21 -7.89
N PHE A 222 -11.92 -1.09 -7.90
CA PHE A 222 -10.55 -1.55 -7.82
C PHE A 222 -9.87 -1.52 -9.19
N ALA A 223 -8.58 -1.17 -9.21
CA ALA A 223 -7.71 -1.39 -10.36
C ALA A 223 -7.75 -2.85 -10.84
N GLU A 224 -7.61 -3.05 -12.15
CA GLU A 224 -7.83 -4.36 -12.79
C GLU A 224 -6.76 -5.40 -12.41
N SER A 225 -5.51 -4.98 -12.29
CA SER A 225 -4.39 -5.81 -11.88
C SER A 225 -4.07 -5.67 -10.39
N TYR A 226 -3.66 -6.78 -9.78
CA TYR A 226 -2.82 -6.75 -8.60
C TYR A 226 -1.38 -6.42 -9.01
N ASP A 227 -0.75 -5.50 -8.29
CA ASP A 227 0.71 -5.35 -8.26
C ASP A 227 1.31 -6.37 -7.27
N GLU A 228 2.63 -6.60 -7.34
CA GLU A 228 3.37 -7.44 -6.38
C GLU A 228 4.50 -6.62 -5.73
N LEU A 229 4.67 -6.77 -4.41
CA LEU A 229 5.75 -6.13 -3.66
C LEU A 229 7.09 -6.88 -3.84
N PRO A 230 8.23 -6.20 -3.70
CA PRO A 230 9.53 -6.87 -3.58
C PRO A 230 9.51 -7.92 -2.46
N THR A 231 10.02 -9.12 -2.73
CA THR A 231 9.92 -10.26 -1.80
C THR A 231 10.56 -9.94 -0.44
N ILE A 232 9.78 -10.13 0.62
CA ILE A 232 10.19 -9.84 2.00
C ILE A 232 10.85 -11.09 2.61
N TYR A 233 12.10 -10.94 3.06
CA TYR A 233 12.93 -12.02 3.59
C TYR A 233 13.38 -11.73 5.02
N ARG A 234 13.30 -12.73 5.91
CA ARG A 234 13.82 -12.61 7.27
C ARG A 234 15.34 -12.75 7.29
N SER A 235 16.02 -11.99 8.13
CA SER A 235 17.48 -12.07 8.32
C SER A 235 17.80 -12.86 9.59
N VAL A 236 18.15 -14.14 9.45
CA VAL A 236 18.39 -15.06 10.58
C VAL A 236 19.84 -15.49 10.68
N LEU A 237 20.30 -15.87 11.88
CA LEU A 237 21.64 -16.42 12.08
C LEU A 237 21.80 -17.74 11.30
N ALA A 238 22.96 -17.93 10.67
CA ALA A 238 23.37 -19.19 10.08
C ALA A 238 23.65 -20.24 11.17
N ASP A 239 23.34 -21.52 10.94
CA ASP A 239 23.51 -22.56 11.95
C ASP A 239 25.00 -22.90 12.13
N LYS A 240 25.59 -22.35 13.20
CA LYS A 240 26.99 -22.55 13.59
C LYS A 240 27.33 -23.99 13.93
N SER A 241 26.36 -24.84 14.29
CA SER A 241 26.61 -26.25 14.56
C SER A 241 27.00 -27.03 13.29
N LEU A 242 26.68 -26.49 12.11
CA LEU A 242 27.03 -27.05 10.80
C LEU A 242 28.39 -26.54 10.28
N PHE A 243 28.99 -25.52 10.90
CA PHE A 243 30.20 -24.87 10.41
C PHE A 243 31.44 -25.75 10.66
N GLN A 244 32.31 -25.87 9.66
CA GLN A 244 33.56 -26.64 9.72
C GLN A 244 34.73 -25.84 9.13
N PRO A 245 35.95 -25.98 9.68
CA PRO A 245 37.14 -25.36 9.10
C PRO A 245 37.52 -26.07 7.80
N MET A 246 37.89 -25.31 6.77
CA MET A 246 38.37 -25.85 5.49
C MET A 246 39.76 -25.30 5.20
N ASN A 247 40.73 -26.18 5.02
CA ASN A 247 42.12 -25.81 4.76
C ASN A 247 42.43 -26.02 3.28
N LEU A 248 42.44 -24.93 2.49
CA LEU A 248 42.86 -24.96 1.08
C LEU A 248 44.33 -24.52 0.95
N PRO A 249 45.03 -24.89 -0.15
CA PRO A 249 46.31 -24.27 -0.48
C PRO A 249 46.22 -22.74 -0.51
N GLY A 250 47.18 -22.10 0.17
CA GLY A 250 47.22 -20.65 0.33
C GLY A 250 46.39 -20.09 1.49
N ASP A 251 45.61 -20.91 2.20
CA ASP A 251 45.03 -20.50 3.49
C ASP A 251 46.09 -20.58 4.61
N ILE A 252 45.97 -19.68 5.59
CA ILE A 252 46.87 -19.63 6.76
C ILE A 252 46.27 -20.42 7.93
N GLY A 253 47.11 -21.23 8.59
CA GLY A 253 46.69 -22.06 9.73
C GLY A 253 46.66 -21.31 11.07
N SER A 254 45.96 -21.91 12.04
CA SER A 254 45.96 -21.51 13.45
C SER A 254 47.36 -21.52 14.06
N ALA A 255 47.54 -20.76 15.14
CA ALA A 255 48.73 -20.85 15.98
C ALA A 255 48.42 -20.49 17.45
N TRP A 256 49.37 -20.80 18.34
CA TRP A 256 49.30 -20.57 19.80
C TRP A 256 48.06 -21.14 20.52
N GLY A 257 47.37 -22.12 19.91
CA GLY A 257 46.15 -22.74 20.45
C GLY A 257 44.88 -21.93 20.25
N TRP A 258 44.93 -20.84 19.47
CA TRP A 258 43.79 -20.04 19.06
C TRP A 258 43.28 -20.58 17.72
N GLU A 259 42.42 -21.60 17.77
CA GLU A 259 41.98 -22.40 16.63
C GLU A 259 40.78 -21.80 15.87
N MET A 260 40.71 -22.07 14.56
CA MET A 260 39.66 -21.52 13.67
C MET A 260 38.21 -21.75 14.15
N PRO A 261 37.82 -22.91 14.72
CA PRO A 261 36.45 -23.14 15.17
C PRO A 261 35.95 -22.22 16.29
N TYR A 262 36.84 -21.53 17.01
CA TYR A 262 36.44 -20.53 18.00
C TYR A 262 35.80 -19.28 17.35
N LEU A 263 35.95 -19.08 16.02
CA LEU A 263 35.19 -18.07 15.25
C LEU A 263 33.68 -18.36 15.13
N TRP A 264 33.18 -19.47 15.68
CA TRP A 264 31.74 -19.80 15.69
C TRP A 264 31.30 -20.63 16.91
N ASP A 265 32.03 -20.58 18.03
CA ASP A 265 31.68 -21.35 19.23
C ASP A 265 30.61 -20.67 20.12
N GLY A 266 30.30 -19.39 19.86
CA GLY A 266 29.33 -18.60 20.62
C GLY A 266 29.96 -17.64 21.63
N VAL A 267 31.28 -17.60 21.78
CA VAL A 267 31.98 -16.83 22.82
C VAL A 267 32.65 -15.58 22.21
N SER A 268 32.24 -14.40 22.67
CA SER A 268 32.69 -13.10 22.12
C SER A 268 33.17 -12.08 23.17
N ASP A 269 33.27 -12.49 24.44
CA ASP A 269 33.57 -11.64 25.59
C ASP A 269 34.87 -12.02 26.33
N VAL A 270 35.49 -13.15 25.97
CA VAL A 270 36.78 -13.61 26.53
C VAL A 270 37.95 -13.33 25.59
N ASP A 271 39.17 -13.15 26.12
CA ASP A 271 40.37 -12.97 25.30
C ASP A 271 40.88 -14.32 24.73
N PHE A 272 40.08 -14.90 23.83
CA PHE A 272 40.31 -16.13 23.09
C PHE A 272 39.61 -16.06 21.72
N GLY A 273 39.84 -17.03 20.83
CA GLY A 273 39.34 -17.00 19.45
C GLY A 273 40.29 -17.66 18.47
N PHE A 274 40.29 -17.22 17.21
CA PHE A 274 41.24 -17.66 16.18
C PHE A 274 42.40 -16.68 16.02
N HIS A 275 43.62 -17.20 15.84
CA HIS A 275 44.83 -16.42 15.57
C HIS A 275 45.71 -17.16 14.58
N THR A 276 46.15 -16.47 13.53
CA THR A 276 46.94 -17.08 12.43
C THR A 276 48.43 -16.93 12.66
N ALA A 277 49.24 -17.89 12.20
CA ALA A 277 50.69 -17.74 12.17
C ALA A 277 51.17 -16.52 11.33
N ASP A 278 52.41 -16.08 11.57
CA ASP A 278 53.02 -14.92 10.91
C ASP A 278 53.26 -15.14 9.40
N GLN A 279 52.56 -14.39 8.55
CA GLN A 279 52.72 -14.36 7.09
C GLN A 279 52.39 -12.95 6.54
N ASP A 280 52.98 -12.58 5.40
CA ASP A 280 52.65 -11.32 4.73
C ASP A 280 51.21 -11.31 4.18
N TYR A 281 50.55 -10.15 4.28
CA TYR A 281 49.21 -9.95 3.73
C TYR A 281 49.21 -9.98 2.18
N PRO A 282 48.14 -10.48 1.54
CA PRO A 282 46.87 -10.88 2.14
C PRO A 282 46.89 -12.28 2.79
N LEU A 283 46.20 -12.40 3.93
CA LEU A 283 45.96 -13.68 4.61
C LEU A 283 44.60 -14.23 4.20
N SER A 284 44.45 -15.55 4.06
CA SER A 284 43.18 -16.18 3.68
C SER A 284 42.82 -17.36 4.56
N PHE A 285 41.53 -17.61 4.77
CA PHE A 285 41.03 -18.81 5.45
C PHE A 285 39.61 -19.17 4.96
N THR A 286 39.27 -20.46 4.98
CA THR A 286 38.00 -20.97 4.43
C THR A 286 37.15 -21.67 5.49
N ILE A 287 35.84 -21.42 5.45
CA ILE A 287 34.83 -22.05 6.29
C ILE A 287 33.81 -22.73 5.37
N ASP A 288 33.48 -24.00 5.64
CA ASP A 288 32.25 -24.61 5.12
C ASP A 288 31.12 -24.31 6.10
N MET A 289 30.08 -23.59 5.67
CA MET A 289 28.89 -23.33 6.51
C MET A 289 28.02 -24.56 6.74
N GLY A 290 28.26 -25.67 6.03
CA GLY A 290 27.47 -26.91 6.06
C GLY A 290 26.09 -26.81 5.37
N GLN A 291 25.52 -25.61 5.29
CA GLN A 291 24.27 -25.26 4.61
C GLN A 291 24.49 -24.29 3.44
N SER A 292 23.66 -24.40 2.41
CA SER A 292 23.56 -23.44 1.29
C SER A 292 22.61 -22.31 1.67
N ALA A 293 23.02 -21.05 1.52
CA ALA A 293 22.16 -19.88 1.76
C ALA A 293 22.65 -18.59 1.09
N THR A 294 21.73 -17.65 0.83
CA THR A 294 22.07 -16.26 0.48
C THR A 294 22.34 -15.49 1.77
N LEU A 295 23.53 -14.89 1.89
CA LEU A 295 23.91 -14.09 3.07
C LEU A 295 23.26 -12.69 3.03
N THR A 296 23.09 -12.07 4.20
CA THR A 296 22.51 -10.71 4.35
C THR A 296 23.44 -9.77 5.11
N ARG A 297 24.03 -10.25 6.20
CA ARG A 297 24.85 -9.45 7.14
C ARG A 297 25.85 -10.37 7.86
N MET A 298 27.09 -9.94 8.03
CA MET A 298 28.03 -10.52 8.98
C MET A 298 28.12 -9.65 10.25
N LYS A 299 28.41 -10.25 11.40
CA LYS A 299 29.12 -9.59 12.51
C LYS A 299 30.50 -10.21 12.72
N LEU A 300 31.46 -9.39 13.15
CA LEU A 300 32.79 -9.83 13.59
C LEU A 300 33.15 -9.14 14.90
N TRP A 301 33.71 -9.91 15.85
CA TRP A 301 34.19 -9.42 17.13
C TRP A 301 35.72 -9.38 17.14
N GLN A 302 36.27 -8.20 17.40
CA GLN A 302 37.70 -7.95 17.52
C GLN A 302 38.22 -8.45 18.87
N ARG A 303 39.44 -9.00 18.91
CA ARG A 303 40.12 -9.40 20.15
C ARG A 303 40.11 -8.27 21.18
N ILE A 304 39.43 -8.50 22.31
CA ILE A 304 39.14 -7.49 23.33
C ILE A 304 40.39 -6.88 23.99
N SER A 305 41.48 -7.66 24.16
CA SER A 305 42.75 -7.10 24.69
C SER A 305 43.49 -6.18 23.71
N GLY A 306 43.00 -6.03 22.47
CA GLY A 306 43.73 -5.42 21.36
C GLY A 306 42.85 -4.63 20.39
N LEU A 307 41.67 -4.17 20.83
CA LEU A 307 40.69 -3.45 20.00
C LEU A 307 41.35 -2.35 19.15
N TYR A 308 41.04 -2.34 17.85
CA TYR A 308 41.56 -1.41 16.84
C TYR A 308 43.09 -1.32 16.81
N ASN A 309 43.76 -2.45 17.09
CA ASN A 309 45.20 -2.63 17.04
C ASN A 309 45.55 -4.10 16.73
N TYR A 310 46.85 -4.40 16.56
CA TYR A 310 47.38 -5.74 16.29
C TYR A 310 46.65 -6.43 15.12
N GLY A 311 46.47 -7.75 15.18
CA GLY A 311 45.91 -8.57 14.09
C GLY A 311 44.41 -8.44 13.86
N ASN A 312 43.72 -7.53 14.56
CA ASN A 312 42.30 -7.29 14.33
C ASN A 312 42.09 -6.76 12.90
N PRO A 313 41.11 -7.29 12.13
CA PRO A 313 40.95 -6.95 10.72
C PRO A 313 40.49 -5.50 10.54
N LYS A 314 41.20 -4.75 9.69
CA LYS A 314 40.81 -3.40 9.29
C LYS A 314 40.21 -3.37 7.90
N ARG A 315 40.77 -4.08 6.93
CA ARG A 315 40.20 -4.25 5.57
C ARG A 315 40.28 -5.70 5.13
N PHE A 316 39.20 -6.19 4.54
CA PHE A 316 39.09 -7.58 4.09
C PHE A 316 38.07 -7.72 2.96
N GLU A 317 38.18 -8.82 2.23
CA GLU A 317 37.20 -9.26 1.24
C GLU A 317 36.59 -10.59 1.71
N VAL A 318 35.32 -10.79 1.43
CA VAL A 318 34.61 -12.05 1.66
C VAL A 318 34.17 -12.61 0.32
N TYR A 319 34.58 -13.83 0.04
CA TYR A 319 34.21 -14.59 -1.14
C TYR A 319 33.34 -15.79 -0.76
N GLY A 320 32.55 -16.28 -1.70
CA GLY A 320 31.79 -17.51 -1.51
C GLY A 320 31.68 -18.36 -2.77
N SER A 321 31.35 -19.63 -2.55
CA SER A 321 30.99 -20.60 -3.59
C SER A 321 29.92 -21.55 -3.06
N ASN A 322 29.11 -22.12 -3.95
CA ASN A 322 28.12 -23.15 -3.61
C ASN A 322 28.49 -24.55 -4.11
N THR A 323 29.45 -24.62 -5.04
CA THR A 323 30.17 -25.86 -5.37
C THR A 323 31.34 -26.03 -4.41
N PRO A 324 31.73 -27.27 -4.06
CA PRO A 324 33.00 -27.51 -3.36
C PRO A 324 34.16 -26.84 -4.12
N PRO A 325 34.98 -26.01 -3.46
CA PRO A 325 36.12 -25.36 -4.10
C PRO A 325 37.20 -26.39 -4.45
N GLY A 326 38.02 -26.08 -5.46
CA GLY A 326 39.11 -26.95 -5.90
C GLY A 326 40.17 -27.14 -4.81
N GLU A 327 40.67 -28.38 -4.67
CA GLU A 327 41.76 -28.74 -3.76
C GLU A 327 43.11 -28.08 -4.13
N ASP A 328 43.19 -27.37 -5.26
CA ASP A 328 44.33 -26.55 -5.67
C ASP A 328 44.34 -25.15 -5.00
N GLY A 329 43.26 -24.79 -4.29
CA GLY A 329 43.11 -23.51 -3.61
C GLY A 329 42.93 -22.30 -4.54
N ASN A 330 42.61 -22.52 -5.82
CA ASN A 330 42.47 -21.43 -6.79
C ASN A 330 41.30 -20.47 -6.46
N TRP A 331 41.37 -19.26 -7.00
CA TRP A 331 40.35 -18.21 -6.82
C TRP A 331 39.27 -18.17 -7.93
N ALA A 332 39.35 -19.03 -8.95
CA ALA A 332 38.44 -19.01 -10.10
C ALA A 332 37.04 -19.56 -9.78
N ALA A 333 36.91 -20.44 -8.77
CA ALA A 333 35.64 -20.97 -8.29
C ALA A 333 34.90 -20.05 -7.28
N TRP A 334 35.43 -18.85 -7.02
CA TRP A 334 35.02 -17.97 -5.92
C TRP A 334 34.38 -16.68 -6.43
N THR A 335 33.15 -16.38 -5.99
CA THR A 335 32.48 -15.10 -6.25
C THR A 335 32.77 -14.14 -5.10
N LEU A 336 33.17 -12.90 -5.41
CA LEU A 336 33.29 -11.83 -4.40
C LEU A 336 31.89 -11.45 -3.89
N LEU A 337 31.66 -11.60 -2.59
CA LEU A 337 30.41 -11.22 -1.92
C LEU A 337 30.48 -9.79 -1.37
N GLY A 338 31.67 -9.31 -0.99
CA GLY A 338 31.85 -7.93 -0.58
C GLY A 338 33.29 -7.59 -0.18
N THR A 339 33.61 -6.30 -0.25
CA THR A 339 34.86 -5.71 0.25
C THR A 339 34.50 -4.78 1.41
N PHE A 340 35.12 -4.98 2.57
CA PHE A 340 34.72 -4.36 3.83
C PHE A 340 35.89 -3.62 4.48
N THR A 341 35.54 -2.60 5.27
CA THR A 341 36.47 -1.83 6.10
C THR A 341 35.87 -1.71 7.50
N SER A 342 36.60 -2.12 8.52
CA SER A 342 36.22 -1.95 9.93
C SER A 342 36.27 -0.47 10.31
N THR A 343 35.30 -0.06 11.12
CA THR A 343 35.08 1.31 11.57
C THR A 343 35.50 1.44 13.03
N LYS A 344 36.35 2.41 13.34
CA LYS A 344 36.62 2.86 14.71
C LYS A 344 35.81 4.13 14.97
N PRO A 345 34.71 4.09 15.75
CA PRO A 345 33.76 5.21 15.87
C PRO A 345 34.40 6.53 16.28
N SER A 346 35.30 6.52 17.27
CA SER A 346 35.86 7.77 17.81
C SER A 346 36.84 8.49 16.88
N GLY A 347 37.29 7.83 15.80
CA GLY A 347 38.33 8.33 14.89
C GLY A 347 39.70 8.59 15.53
N THR A 348 39.91 8.22 16.81
CA THR A 348 41.15 8.50 17.55
C THR A 348 42.33 7.63 17.07
N ASP A 349 43.56 8.05 17.38
CA ASP A 349 44.78 7.33 17.00
C ASP A 349 44.83 5.87 17.49
N ARG A 350 45.57 5.03 16.77
CA ARG A 350 45.80 3.61 17.13
C ARG A 350 46.46 3.50 18.50
N GLY A 351 45.91 2.64 19.36
CA GLY A 351 46.38 2.45 20.74
C GLY A 351 45.68 3.34 21.77
N ILE A 352 44.92 4.36 21.35
CA ILE A 352 43.89 4.99 22.16
C ILE A 352 42.57 4.26 21.88
N VAL A 353 41.80 3.90 22.91
CA VAL A 353 40.49 3.25 22.77
C VAL A 353 39.51 3.93 23.72
N THR A 354 38.46 4.55 23.19
CA THR A 354 37.41 5.22 23.97
C THR A 354 36.34 4.22 24.44
N ASP A 355 35.40 4.66 25.28
CA ASP A 355 34.27 3.81 25.68
C ASP A 355 33.26 3.62 24.53
N GLU A 356 33.16 4.58 23.62
CA GLU A 356 32.42 4.44 22.35
C GLU A 356 33.02 3.33 21.47
N ASP A 357 34.35 3.31 21.34
CA ASP A 357 35.09 2.26 20.62
C ASP A 357 34.86 0.87 21.24
N ARG A 358 34.79 0.79 22.58
CA ARG A 358 34.50 -0.47 23.33
C ARG A 358 33.08 -0.95 23.06
N ILE A 359 32.08 -0.11 23.32
CA ILE A 359 30.66 -0.45 23.18
C ILE A 359 30.34 -0.94 21.75
N PHE A 360 30.94 -0.32 20.73
CA PHE A 360 30.77 -0.75 19.34
C PHE A 360 31.42 -2.11 19.04
N ALA A 361 32.60 -2.39 19.60
CA ALA A 361 33.29 -3.66 19.42
C ALA A 361 32.61 -4.82 20.19
N GLU A 362 32.20 -4.57 21.45
CA GLU A 362 31.47 -5.52 22.30
C GLU A 362 30.13 -5.92 21.67
N ALA A 363 29.44 -4.98 21.03
CA ALA A 363 28.23 -5.26 20.27
C ALA A 363 28.46 -6.12 19.01
N GLY A 364 29.70 -6.24 18.53
CA GLY A 364 30.08 -6.91 17.29
C GLY A 364 29.78 -6.07 16.05
N GLU A 365 30.82 -5.71 15.29
CA GLU A 365 30.70 -4.80 14.14
C GLU A 365 29.89 -5.44 13.02
N ASN A 366 28.86 -4.75 12.53
CA ASN A 366 27.96 -5.23 11.48
C ASN A 366 28.48 -4.87 10.08
N PHE A 367 28.55 -5.86 9.20
CA PHE A 367 28.90 -5.71 7.78
C PHE A 367 27.75 -6.24 6.91
N THR A 368 27.03 -5.35 6.23
CA THR A 368 25.90 -5.73 5.36
C THR A 368 26.39 -6.14 3.98
N PHE A 369 25.97 -7.30 3.48
CA PHE A 369 26.29 -7.73 2.12
C PHE A 369 25.44 -6.97 1.07
N PRO A 370 25.95 -6.74 -0.15
CA PRO A 370 25.17 -6.17 -1.24
C PRO A 370 23.94 -7.02 -1.58
N ALA A 371 22.86 -6.37 -2.02
CA ALA A 371 21.71 -7.08 -2.56
C ALA A 371 22.07 -7.85 -3.85
N GLY A 372 21.47 -9.03 -4.04
CA GLY A 372 21.66 -9.84 -5.24
C GLY A 372 22.92 -10.72 -5.28
N ILE A 373 23.67 -10.86 -4.17
CA ILE A 373 24.72 -11.88 -4.08
C ILE A 373 24.16 -13.31 -4.22
N PRO A 374 24.92 -14.27 -4.77
CA PRO A 374 24.45 -15.63 -4.97
C PRO A 374 24.21 -16.39 -3.66
N GLU A 375 23.48 -17.50 -3.76
CA GLU A 375 23.43 -18.52 -2.72
C GLU A 375 24.80 -19.23 -2.62
N VAL A 376 25.31 -19.41 -1.40
CA VAL A 376 26.66 -19.91 -1.11
C VAL A 376 26.68 -20.86 0.09
N ARG A 377 27.71 -21.71 0.17
CA ARG A 377 27.97 -22.62 1.30
C ARG A 377 29.39 -22.50 1.83
N TYR A 378 30.37 -22.46 0.93
CA TYR A 378 31.77 -22.27 1.28
C TYR A 378 32.07 -20.77 1.28
N ILE A 379 32.70 -20.27 2.34
CA ILE A 379 33.04 -18.85 2.53
C ILE A 379 34.55 -18.74 2.72
N ARG A 380 35.22 -17.91 1.92
CA ARG A 380 36.66 -17.65 2.03
C ARG A 380 36.90 -16.18 2.36
N PHE A 381 37.52 -15.96 3.51
CA PHE A 381 37.97 -14.64 3.94
C PHE A 381 39.33 -14.36 3.31
N LYS A 382 39.55 -13.10 2.92
CA LYS A 382 40.83 -12.59 2.44
C LYS A 382 41.11 -11.27 3.12
N ILE A 383 41.90 -11.31 4.19
CA ILE A 383 42.28 -10.15 4.98
C ILE A 383 43.35 -9.38 4.22
N LEU A 384 43.14 -8.07 4.03
CA LEU A 384 44.01 -7.19 3.25
C LEU A 384 44.88 -6.29 4.13
N GLU A 385 44.34 -5.84 5.26
CA GLU A 385 44.99 -4.88 6.16
C GLU A 385 44.53 -5.14 7.61
N PRO A 386 45.44 -5.25 8.58
CA PRO A 386 45.10 -5.26 10.01
C PRO A 386 44.96 -3.83 10.55
N TRP A 387 44.46 -3.70 11.79
CA TRP A 387 44.49 -2.45 12.54
C TRP A 387 45.87 -2.09 13.10
N GLY A 388 46.79 -3.07 13.19
CA GLY A 388 48.17 -2.90 13.65
C GLY A 388 49.06 -2.03 12.77
N ASP A 389 50.37 -2.27 12.83
CA ASP A 389 51.38 -1.58 12.01
C ASP A 389 52.00 -2.49 10.95
N GLY A 390 52.99 -1.97 10.19
CA GLY A 390 53.70 -2.75 9.18
C GLY A 390 54.58 -3.89 9.71
N GLY A 391 54.71 -4.06 11.03
CA GLY A 391 55.28 -5.25 11.66
C GLY A 391 54.23 -6.32 12.02
N THR A 392 52.94 -5.96 11.98
CA THR A 392 51.84 -6.90 12.22
C THR A 392 51.63 -7.77 10.98
N ARG A 393 51.73 -9.09 11.14
CA ARG A 393 51.74 -10.10 10.04
C ARG A 393 50.83 -11.30 10.35
N TYR A 394 49.77 -11.08 11.12
CA TYR A 394 48.88 -12.13 11.63
C TYR A 394 47.45 -11.60 11.78
N PHE A 395 46.45 -12.42 11.49
CA PHE A 395 45.05 -12.12 11.80
C PHE A 395 44.68 -12.67 13.18
N HIS A 396 43.81 -11.96 13.90
CA HIS A 396 43.02 -12.54 14.98
C HIS A 396 41.63 -11.92 15.10
N ALA A 397 40.65 -12.73 15.51
CA ALA A 397 39.31 -12.31 15.90
C ALA A 397 38.75 -13.30 16.93
N GLN A 398 37.76 -12.87 17.71
CA GLN A 398 37.08 -13.73 18.69
C GLN A 398 36.06 -14.60 17.96
N GLU A 399 35.02 -13.94 17.43
CA GLU A 399 33.78 -14.55 16.98
C GLU A 399 33.36 -13.97 15.61
N ILE A 400 32.73 -14.77 14.76
CA ILE A 400 32.07 -14.35 13.53
C ILE A 400 30.65 -14.90 13.50
N SER A 401 29.68 -14.06 13.11
CA SER A 401 28.28 -14.47 12.93
C SER A 401 27.80 -14.11 11.54
N LEU A 402 27.53 -15.11 10.70
CA LEU A 402 26.90 -14.92 9.39
C LEU A 402 25.38 -14.95 9.54
N TYR A 403 24.67 -13.96 9.00
CA TYR A 403 23.23 -13.95 8.84
C TYR A 403 22.87 -14.30 7.39
N ARG A 404 21.81 -15.09 7.23
CA ARG A 404 21.24 -15.53 5.96
C ARG A 404 19.80 -15.09 5.79
N GLN A 405 19.34 -15.08 4.55
CA GLN A 405 17.91 -15.05 4.25
C GLN A 405 17.22 -16.31 4.79
N GLN A 406 16.00 -16.13 5.29
CA GLN A 406 15.00 -17.17 5.44
C GLN A 406 13.81 -16.89 4.50
N ARG A 407 13.34 -17.97 3.89
CA ARG A 407 12.11 -18.11 3.08
C ARG A 407 11.21 -19.17 3.75
#